data_AF-A0A966GWM6-F1
#
_entry.id   AF-A0A966GWM6-F1
#
_cell.length_a   1.000
_cell.length_b   1.000
_cell.length_c   1.000
_cell.angle_alpha   90.00
_cell.angle_beta   90.00
_cell.angle_gamma   90.00
#
_symmetry.space_group_name_H-M   'P 1'
#
loop_
_entity.id
_entity.type
_entity.pdbx_description
1 polymer ?
#
loop_
_entity_poly.entity_id
_entity_poly.type
_entity_poly.pdbx_seq_one_letter_code
_entity_poly.pdbx_strand_id
1 'polypeptide(L)'
;MYKSFLLFASLVLLLGTGCREQYLPDIVTEAPNYLVIEGVLNAGQGGTAVRITRTTKIDRASAIVGEANALVTVEGKDNSTVSLSYQGNGVYVHPDLNLVIDNEYRLRVRTSNGKEYISEYVIAKTTPPIDSISWQRSADRGISFYVNSHDDAGKTRYYRWEYDETWEIRSTFFSNYVYENGSVRRRVLPAEDVSVCWRNTSSTRIMLSSTARLESDVVSKYPLTGFPMGDDRLSFRYSILVRQYALTKDAYEFYDLLRKNTESIGTIFDAQPSEIRGNITCVSDPEELVLGFVTASSLEEKRLFVSASEVPDWRSLQDCDNKTVTLDSVSYYFGIGGYKPFDANINPLTNRVESYKGSYDYCVDCRDRKGSTTRPSFW
;
A
#
# COMPACT_ATOMS: atom_id res chain seq x y z
N MET A 1 -11.68 15.64 -64.22
CA MET A 1 -11.06 14.83 -63.15
C MET A 1 -10.27 15.67 -62.15
N TYR A 2 -9.42 16.61 -62.56
CA TYR A 2 -8.59 17.42 -61.64
C TYR A 2 -9.39 18.35 -60.68
N LYS A 3 -10.49 18.96 -61.15
CA LYS A 3 -11.34 19.83 -60.31
C LYS A 3 -12.09 19.08 -59.20
N SER A 4 -12.60 17.88 -59.48
CA SER A 4 -13.24 17.04 -58.44
C SER A 4 -12.25 16.53 -57.41
N PHE A 5 -11.00 16.27 -57.82
CA PHE A 5 -9.94 15.84 -56.90
C PHE A 5 -9.51 16.96 -55.94
N LEU A 6 -9.43 18.20 -56.42
CA LEU A 6 -9.14 19.38 -55.59
C LEU A 6 -10.26 19.69 -54.59
N LEU A 7 -11.53 19.54 -54.99
CA LEU A 7 -12.69 19.70 -54.10
C LEU A 7 -12.73 18.63 -53.00
N PHE A 8 -12.40 17.38 -53.35
CA PHE A 8 -12.35 16.29 -52.37
C PHE A 8 -11.16 16.47 -51.40
N ALA A 9 -10.00 16.90 -51.91
CA ALA A 9 -8.84 17.22 -51.08
C ALA A 9 -9.10 18.40 -50.12
N SER A 10 -9.85 19.42 -50.56
CA SER A 10 -10.22 20.55 -49.68
C SER A 10 -11.23 20.14 -48.60
N LEU A 11 -12.18 19.25 -48.92
CA LEU A 11 -13.17 18.75 -47.96
C LEU A 11 -12.53 17.87 -46.88
N VAL A 12 -11.54 17.04 -47.27
CA VAL A 12 -10.75 16.21 -46.33
C VAL A 12 -9.86 17.09 -45.44
N LEU A 13 -9.31 18.19 -45.94
CA LEU A 13 -8.52 19.13 -45.13
C LEU A 13 -9.38 19.86 -44.07
N LEU A 14 -10.65 20.16 -44.38
CA LEU A 14 -11.60 20.81 -43.47
C LEU A 14 -12.11 19.89 -42.36
N LEU A 15 -12.10 18.58 -42.56
CA LEU A 15 -12.45 17.60 -41.52
C LEU A 15 -11.31 17.37 -40.51
N GLY A 16 -10.11 17.89 -40.76
CA GLY A 16 -8.93 17.74 -39.91
C GLY A 16 -8.70 18.86 -38.88
N THR A 17 -9.48 19.94 -38.88
CA THR A 17 -9.25 21.11 -38.01
C THR A 17 -10.09 21.12 -36.73
N GLY A 18 -10.59 19.96 -36.30
CA GLY A 18 -11.24 19.82 -34.99
C GLY A 18 -10.22 19.91 -33.87
N CYS A 19 -9.90 21.12 -33.41
CA CYS A 19 -9.20 21.31 -32.14
C CYS A 19 -10.11 20.77 -31.03
N ARG A 20 -9.72 19.63 -30.45
CA ARG A 20 -10.35 19.12 -29.25
C ARG A 20 -9.93 20.05 -28.10
N GLU A 21 -10.79 21.00 -27.78
CA GLU A 21 -10.56 21.91 -26.67
C GLU A 21 -10.51 21.09 -25.38
N GLN A 22 -9.40 21.18 -24.66
CA GLN A 22 -9.26 20.47 -23.39
C GLN A 22 -10.22 21.12 -22.41
N TYR A 23 -11.25 20.37 -21.99
CA TYR A 23 -12.10 20.80 -20.89
C TYR A 23 -11.23 20.89 -19.63
N LEU A 24 -10.91 22.12 -19.24
CA LEU A 24 -10.32 22.44 -17.96
C LEU A 24 -11.48 22.85 -17.08
N PRO A 25 -12.00 21.97 -16.19
CA PRO A 25 -13.02 22.37 -15.24
C PRO A 25 -12.52 23.57 -14.46
N ASP A 26 -13.42 24.51 -14.13
CA ASP A 26 -13.11 25.61 -13.22
C ASP A 26 -12.55 25.01 -11.93
N ILE A 27 -11.24 25.12 -11.75
CA ILE A 27 -10.56 24.59 -10.58
C ILE A 27 -11.03 25.46 -9.44
N VAL A 28 -11.81 24.89 -8.52
CA VAL A 28 -12.24 25.58 -7.30
C VAL A 28 -10.99 26.15 -6.64
N THR A 29 -10.89 27.48 -6.60
CA THR A 29 -9.69 28.25 -6.27
C THR A 29 -9.22 28.00 -4.83
N GLU A 30 -10.14 27.57 -3.97
CA GLU A 30 -9.87 26.98 -2.66
C GLU A 30 -10.33 25.52 -2.67
N ALA A 31 -9.39 24.57 -2.61
CA ALA A 31 -9.80 23.19 -2.35
C ALA A 31 -10.40 23.15 -0.95
N PRO A 32 -11.57 22.53 -0.78
CA PRO A 32 -12.17 22.43 0.54
C PRO A 32 -11.22 21.68 1.49
N ASN A 33 -11.17 22.14 2.74
CA ASN A 33 -10.30 21.63 3.79
C ASN A 33 -11.05 20.68 4.73
N TYR A 34 -11.80 19.73 4.14
CA TYR A 34 -12.66 18.79 4.85
C TYR A 34 -11.82 17.85 5.72
N LEU A 35 -12.38 17.51 6.88
CA LEU A 35 -11.79 16.52 7.75
C LEU A 35 -12.10 15.12 7.20
N VAL A 36 -11.10 14.26 7.17
CA VAL A 36 -11.20 12.85 6.78
C VAL A 36 -10.82 12.01 7.99
N ILE A 37 -11.76 11.22 8.50
CA ILE A 37 -11.55 10.34 9.66
C ILE A 37 -11.81 8.89 9.24
N GLU A 38 -10.80 8.04 9.38
CA GLU A 38 -10.88 6.62 9.04
C GLU A 38 -10.26 5.77 10.15
N GLY A 39 -10.92 4.67 10.50
CA GLY A 39 -10.35 3.75 11.48
C GLY A 39 -11.25 2.55 11.78
N VAL A 40 -10.62 1.51 12.33
CA VAL A 40 -11.30 0.36 12.90
C VAL A 40 -11.07 0.39 14.40
N LEU A 41 -12.14 0.53 15.17
CA LEU A 41 -12.14 0.34 16.61
C LEU A 41 -12.00 -1.16 16.88
N ASN A 42 -10.79 -1.61 17.16
CA ASN A 42 -10.48 -3.01 17.41
C ASN A 42 -11.12 -3.46 18.72
N ALA A 43 -12.08 -4.37 18.62
CA ALA A 43 -12.79 -4.97 19.76
C ALA A 43 -12.17 -6.31 20.22
N GLY A 44 -11.12 -6.78 19.55
CA GLY A 44 -10.35 -7.96 19.91
C GLY A 44 -9.06 -7.60 20.66
N GLN A 45 -8.13 -8.55 20.69
CA GLN A 45 -6.80 -8.27 21.19
C GLN A 45 -6.02 -7.38 20.21
N GLY A 46 -5.22 -6.47 20.77
CA GLY A 46 -4.31 -5.62 20.01
C GLY A 46 -4.79 -4.19 19.81
N GLY A 47 -3.94 -3.41 19.15
CA GLY A 47 -4.12 -1.97 19.04
C GLY A 47 -5.21 -1.55 18.06
N THR A 48 -5.66 -0.32 18.24
CA THR A 48 -6.45 0.45 17.28
C THR A 48 -5.62 1.63 16.79
N ALA A 49 -5.76 1.95 15.50
CA ALA A 49 -5.28 3.21 14.93
C ALA A 49 -6.44 3.90 14.19
N VAL A 50 -6.65 5.16 14.51
CA VAL A 50 -7.56 6.07 13.82
C VAL A 50 -6.73 7.13 13.14
N ARG A 51 -6.96 7.33 11.84
CA ARG A 51 -6.26 8.34 11.04
C ARG A 51 -7.19 9.50 10.77
N ILE A 52 -6.74 10.69 11.13
CA ILE A 52 -7.45 11.95 10.96
C ILE A 52 -6.58 12.87 10.12
N THR A 53 -7.07 13.21 8.94
CA THR A 53 -6.35 14.03 7.96
C THR A 53 -7.27 15.09 7.39
N ARG A 54 -6.71 16.02 6.61
CA ARG A 54 -7.49 17.00 5.85
C ARG A 54 -7.26 16.84 4.36
N THR A 55 -8.33 17.07 3.60
CA THR A 55 -8.24 17.13 2.13
C THR A 55 -7.36 18.28 1.70
N THR A 56 -6.59 18.07 0.65
CA THR A 56 -5.70 19.08 0.08
C THR A 56 -6.01 19.31 -1.39
N LYS A 57 -5.43 20.35 -1.98
CA LYS A 57 -5.48 20.58 -3.42
C LYS A 57 -4.93 19.35 -4.14
N ILE A 58 -5.60 18.97 -5.23
CA ILE A 58 -5.12 17.94 -6.14
C ILE A 58 -4.05 18.58 -7.01
N ASP A 59 -2.82 18.67 -6.50
CA ASP A 59 -1.64 19.05 -7.26
C ASP A 59 -0.48 18.08 -6.94
N ARG A 60 0.59 18.10 -7.75
CA ARG A 60 1.73 17.19 -7.59
C ARG A 60 2.63 17.54 -6.39
N ALA A 61 2.35 18.62 -5.67
CA ALA A 61 3.22 19.16 -4.61
C ALA A 61 2.61 19.05 -3.20
N SER A 62 1.29 18.95 -3.09
CA SER A 62 0.56 18.95 -1.83
C SER A 62 0.66 17.58 -1.14
N ALA A 63 1.20 17.57 0.08
CA ALA A 63 1.19 16.40 0.95
C ALA A 63 -0.13 16.32 1.74
N ILE A 64 -0.61 15.11 2.01
CA ILE A 64 -1.73 14.89 2.94
C ILE A 64 -1.33 15.43 4.32
N VAL A 65 -2.18 16.31 4.88
CA VAL A 65 -1.93 16.93 6.19
C VAL A 65 -2.70 16.17 7.26
N GLY A 66 -1.98 15.65 8.26
CA GLY A 66 -2.57 15.04 9.44
C GLY A 66 -3.13 16.07 10.43
N GLU A 67 -4.30 15.80 10.99
CA GLU A 67 -4.88 16.64 12.05
C GLU A 67 -4.14 16.38 13.37
N ALA A 68 -3.36 17.35 13.82
CA ALA A 68 -2.56 17.23 15.03
C ALA A 68 -3.30 17.72 16.28
N ASN A 69 -2.97 17.10 17.43
CA ASN A 69 -3.39 17.53 18.76
C ASN A 69 -4.93 17.65 18.96
N ALA A 70 -5.71 16.83 18.25
CA ALA A 70 -7.12 16.65 18.55
C ALA A 70 -7.29 15.78 19.80
N LEU A 71 -8.32 16.03 20.59
CA LEU A 71 -8.78 15.11 21.62
C LEU A 71 -9.65 14.05 20.94
N VAL A 72 -9.19 12.80 20.93
CA VAL A 72 -9.87 11.69 20.28
C VAL A 72 -10.28 10.67 21.34
N THR A 73 -11.57 10.38 21.43
CA THR A 73 -12.14 9.48 22.44
C THR A 73 -13.09 8.48 21.79
N VAL A 74 -13.03 7.23 22.23
CA VAL A 74 -14.04 6.20 21.95
C VAL A 74 -15.04 6.20 23.10
N GLU A 75 -16.33 6.34 22.78
CA GLU A 75 -17.42 6.37 23.75
C GLU A 75 -18.36 5.19 23.49
N GLY A 76 -18.67 4.39 24.51
CA GLY A 76 -19.60 3.27 24.42
C GLY A 76 -21.00 3.59 24.96
N LYS A 77 -22.03 2.90 24.47
CA LYS A 77 -23.39 2.97 25.05
C LYS A 77 -23.48 2.40 26.47
N ASP A 78 -22.44 1.70 26.92
CA ASP A 78 -22.24 1.24 28.30
C ASP A 78 -21.65 2.35 29.22
N ASN A 79 -21.50 3.58 28.72
CA ASN A 79 -20.82 4.71 29.38
C ASN A 79 -19.30 4.53 29.54
N SER A 80 -18.69 3.55 28.86
CA SER A 80 -17.24 3.48 28.77
C SER A 80 -16.68 4.65 27.95
N THR A 81 -15.49 5.12 28.30
CA THR A 81 -14.79 6.17 27.55
C THR A 81 -13.29 5.91 27.57
N VAL A 82 -12.66 5.89 26.40
CA VAL A 82 -11.24 5.61 26.24
C VAL A 82 -10.61 6.66 25.32
N SER A 83 -9.55 7.32 25.77
CA SER A 83 -8.84 8.32 24.98
C SER A 83 -7.74 7.68 24.13
N LEU A 84 -7.61 8.13 22.89
CA LEU A 84 -6.52 7.73 21.99
C LEU A 84 -5.35 8.72 22.12
N SER A 85 -4.13 8.18 22.00
CA SER A 85 -2.88 8.95 22.06
C SER A 85 -2.42 9.33 20.66
N TYR A 86 -2.01 10.59 20.47
CA TYR A 86 -1.46 11.06 19.21
C TYR A 86 -0.06 10.49 18.96
N GLN A 87 0.15 9.85 17.80
CA GLN A 87 1.42 9.24 17.40
C GLN A 87 2.15 10.03 16.29
N GLY A 88 1.58 11.15 15.85
CA GLY A 88 2.12 11.95 14.76
C GLY A 88 1.38 11.74 13.43
N ASN A 89 1.54 12.69 12.52
CA ASN A 89 1.01 12.64 11.14
C ASN A 89 -0.50 12.32 11.06
N GLY A 90 -1.29 12.81 12.02
CA GLY A 90 -2.74 12.57 12.09
C GLY A 90 -3.16 11.20 12.60
N VAL A 91 -2.23 10.38 13.13
CA VAL A 91 -2.54 9.04 13.64
C VAL A 91 -2.76 9.09 15.16
N TYR A 92 -3.87 8.50 15.60
CA TYR A 92 -4.28 8.37 17.00
C TYR A 92 -4.43 6.90 17.34
N VAL A 93 -3.80 6.44 18.42
CA VAL A 93 -3.69 5.02 18.75
C VAL A 93 -4.11 4.70 20.17
N HIS A 94 -4.59 3.47 20.37
CA HIS A 94 -4.73 2.87 21.69
C HIS A 94 -4.26 1.41 21.63
N PRO A 95 -3.47 0.92 22.60
CA PRO A 95 -2.91 -0.43 22.53
C PRO A 95 -3.94 -1.55 22.72
N ASP A 96 -5.05 -1.27 23.42
CA ASP A 96 -6.14 -2.22 23.65
C ASP A 96 -7.39 -1.48 24.14
N LEU A 97 -8.43 -1.38 23.31
CA LEU A 97 -9.65 -0.65 23.66
C LEU A 97 -10.55 -1.39 24.65
N ASN A 98 -10.37 -2.70 24.86
CA ASN A 98 -11.23 -3.53 25.71
C ASN A 98 -12.74 -3.38 25.41
N LEU A 99 -13.11 -3.30 24.13
CA LEU A 99 -14.53 -3.16 23.74
C LEU A 99 -15.27 -4.47 23.96
N VAL A 100 -16.54 -4.37 24.34
CA VAL A 100 -17.44 -5.52 24.49
C VAL A 100 -18.10 -5.80 23.15
N ILE A 101 -17.96 -7.03 22.65
CA ILE A 101 -18.62 -7.50 21.44
C ILE A 101 -20.15 -7.37 21.58
N ASP A 102 -20.81 -7.06 20.46
CA ASP A 102 -22.25 -6.81 20.35
C ASP A 102 -22.74 -5.53 21.09
N ASN A 103 -21.84 -4.76 21.73
CA ASN A 103 -22.13 -3.41 22.21
C ASN A 103 -21.80 -2.36 21.13
N GLU A 104 -22.33 -1.15 21.30
CA GLU A 104 -22.18 -0.04 20.34
C GLU A 104 -21.24 1.03 20.85
N TYR A 105 -20.34 1.47 19.97
CA TYR A 105 -19.31 2.47 20.24
C TYR A 105 -19.32 3.55 19.18
N ARG A 106 -18.87 4.74 19.52
CA ARG A 106 -18.64 5.84 18.59
C ARG A 106 -17.29 6.49 18.83
N LEU A 107 -16.79 7.15 17.80
CA LEU A 107 -15.63 8.03 17.91
C LEU A 107 -16.09 9.47 18.08
N ARG A 108 -15.46 10.18 19.02
CA ARG A 108 -15.60 11.61 19.21
C ARG A 108 -14.24 12.28 19.05
N VAL A 109 -14.21 13.30 18.22
CA VAL A 109 -12.99 14.06 17.89
C VAL A 109 -13.26 15.53 18.17
N ARG A 110 -12.45 16.13 19.03
CA ARG A 110 -12.43 17.58 19.23
C ARG A 110 -11.11 18.13 18.73
N THR A 111 -11.14 18.88 17.65
CA THR A 111 -9.95 19.46 17.03
C THR A 111 -9.39 20.61 17.86
N SER A 112 -8.13 20.97 17.62
CA SER A 112 -7.43 22.02 18.36
C SER A 112 -8.08 23.41 18.19
N ASN A 113 -8.77 23.65 17.07
CA ASN A 113 -9.56 24.86 16.82
C ASN A 113 -10.96 24.84 17.49
N GLY A 114 -11.28 23.80 18.26
CA GLY A 114 -12.51 23.72 19.04
C GLY A 114 -13.71 23.08 18.35
N LYS A 115 -13.63 22.74 17.05
CA LYS A 115 -14.69 21.99 16.36
C LYS A 115 -14.80 20.57 16.88
N GLU A 116 -16.01 20.04 16.87
CA GLU A 116 -16.34 18.72 17.38
C GLU A 116 -17.03 17.86 16.33
N TYR A 117 -16.53 16.63 16.18
CA TYR A 117 -17.00 15.63 15.23
C TYR A 117 -17.36 14.36 15.97
N ILE A 118 -18.49 13.77 15.62
CA ILE A 118 -18.99 12.55 16.25
C ILE A 118 -19.39 11.57 15.15
N SER A 119 -18.91 10.33 15.28
CA SER A 119 -19.42 9.23 14.47
C SER A 119 -20.78 8.74 15.00
N GLU A 120 -21.57 8.13 14.14
CA GLU A 120 -22.68 7.29 14.57
C GLU A 120 -22.15 6.15 15.46
N TYR A 121 -23.06 5.62 16.28
CA TYR A 121 -22.79 4.42 17.05
C TYR A 121 -22.71 3.22 16.09
N VAL A 122 -21.63 2.46 16.19
CA VAL A 122 -21.39 1.24 15.43
C VAL A 122 -21.24 0.06 16.38
N ILE A 123 -21.87 -1.05 16.02
CA ILE A 123 -21.77 -2.29 16.79
C ILE A 123 -20.39 -2.92 16.64
N ALA A 124 -19.78 -3.31 17.76
CA ALA A 124 -18.53 -4.06 17.79
C ALA A 124 -18.78 -5.51 17.36
N LYS A 125 -18.39 -5.85 16.12
CA LYS A 125 -18.58 -7.20 15.57
C LYS A 125 -17.44 -8.14 15.92
N THR A 126 -17.75 -9.44 16.06
CA THR A 126 -16.72 -10.48 15.99
C THR A 126 -16.36 -10.74 14.54
N THR A 127 -15.07 -10.67 14.24
CA THR A 127 -14.50 -11.15 12.98
C THR A 127 -14.31 -12.66 13.06
N PRO A 128 -14.87 -13.44 12.13
CA PRO A 128 -14.68 -14.88 12.08
C PRO A 128 -13.24 -15.24 11.67
N PRO A 129 -12.76 -16.46 11.97
CA PRO A 129 -11.38 -16.85 11.71
C PRO A 129 -11.04 -16.87 10.22
N ILE A 130 -9.76 -16.68 9.90
CA ILE A 130 -9.22 -16.96 8.57
C ILE A 130 -8.87 -18.45 8.47
N ASP A 131 -9.61 -19.20 7.64
CA ASP A 131 -9.41 -20.65 7.47
C ASP A 131 -8.06 -20.97 6.85
N SER A 132 -7.73 -20.28 5.76
CA SER A 132 -6.48 -20.49 5.05
C SER A 132 -6.18 -19.34 4.11
N ILE A 133 -4.88 -19.15 3.89
CA ILE A 133 -4.37 -18.41 2.73
C ILE A 133 -3.76 -19.47 1.83
N SER A 134 -4.16 -19.47 0.57
CA SER A 134 -3.71 -20.43 -0.43
C SER A 134 -3.17 -19.70 -1.64
N TRP A 135 -2.37 -20.39 -2.45
CA TRP A 135 -1.90 -19.86 -3.71
C TRP A 135 -2.04 -20.89 -4.81
N GLN A 136 -2.20 -20.41 -6.04
CA GLN A 136 -2.26 -21.24 -7.23
C GLN A 136 -1.32 -20.66 -8.29
N ARG A 137 -0.60 -21.54 -8.98
CA ARG A 137 0.24 -21.17 -10.13
C ARG A 137 -0.51 -21.50 -11.42
N SER A 138 -0.54 -20.53 -12.33
CA SER A 138 -0.98 -20.69 -13.71
C SER A 138 0.25 -20.60 -14.62
N ALA A 139 0.39 -21.55 -15.55
CA ALA A 139 1.57 -21.62 -16.42
C ALA A 139 1.77 -20.35 -17.28
N ASP A 140 0.69 -19.63 -17.56
CA ASP A 140 0.61 -18.44 -18.41
C ASP A 140 0.47 -17.12 -17.61
N ARG A 141 -0.08 -17.17 -16.40
CA ARG A 141 -0.48 -15.98 -15.61
C ARG A 141 0.33 -15.75 -14.33
N GLY A 142 1.31 -16.61 -14.04
CA GLY A 142 2.15 -16.50 -12.85
C GLY A 142 1.49 -17.13 -11.61
N ILE A 143 1.50 -16.45 -10.48
CA ILE A 143 0.94 -16.94 -9.20
C ILE A 143 -0.20 -16.05 -8.72
N SER A 144 -1.18 -16.61 -8.04
CA SER A 144 -2.30 -15.88 -7.43
C SER A 144 -2.54 -16.38 -6.02
N PHE A 145 -2.79 -15.46 -5.10
CA PHE A 145 -3.05 -15.71 -3.69
C PHE A 145 -4.53 -15.48 -3.38
N TYR A 146 -5.07 -16.34 -2.52
CA TYR A 146 -6.47 -16.36 -2.15
C TYR A 146 -6.64 -16.53 -0.65
N VAL A 147 -7.71 -15.95 -0.10
CA VAL A 147 -8.16 -16.17 1.27
C VAL A 147 -9.44 -16.99 1.30
N ASN A 148 -9.55 -17.86 2.30
CA ASN A 148 -10.78 -18.58 2.64
C ASN A 148 -11.15 -18.27 4.09
N SER A 149 -12.44 -18.12 4.35
CA SER A 149 -13.02 -17.80 5.65
C SER A 149 -14.46 -18.30 5.72
N HIS A 150 -14.94 -18.64 6.91
CA HIS A 150 -16.33 -18.96 7.15
C HIS A 150 -16.79 -18.49 8.54
N ASP A 151 -18.10 -18.28 8.68
CA ASP A 151 -18.75 -18.00 9.95
C ASP A 151 -19.94 -18.95 10.17
N ASP A 152 -19.72 -20.04 10.91
CA ASP A 152 -20.78 -21.02 11.22
C ASP A 152 -21.95 -20.39 11.99
N ALA A 153 -21.72 -19.32 12.74
CA ALA A 153 -22.77 -18.61 13.48
C ALA A 153 -23.59 -17.66 12.59
N GLY A 154 -23.11 -17.36 11.38
CA GLY A 154 -23.75 -16.48 10.41
C GLY A 154 -23.96 -15.05 10.89
N LYS A 155 -23.14 -14.58 11.85
CA LYS A 155 -23.19 -13.24 12.45
C LYS A 155 -22.50 -12.18 11.58
N THR A 156 -21.67 -12.57 10.62
CA THR A 156 -20.93 -11.67 9.72
C THR A 156 -21.15 -12.01 8.25
N ARG A 157 -21.90 -11.17 7.53
CA ARG A 157 -22.17 -11.38 6.09
C ARG A 157 -21.36 -10.49 5.15
N TYR A 158 -20.48 -9.66 5.70
CA TYR A 158 -19.72 -8.65 4.98
C TYR A 158 -18.31 -8.60 5.53
N TYR A 159 -17.35 -8.70 4.63
CA TYR A 159 -15.94 -8.88 4.94
C TYR A 159 -15.12 -7.83 4.23
N ARG A 160 -14.08 -7.35 4.90
CA ARG A 160 -12.99 -6.57 4.30
C ARG A 160 -11.67 -7.23 4.61
N TRP A 161 -10.78 -7.20 3.63
CA TRP A 161 -9.40 -7.67 3.80
C TRP A 161 -8.40 -6.57 3.51
N GLU A 162 -7.28 -6.69 4.19
CA GLU A 162 -6.04 -5.98 3.90
C GLU A 162 -4.89 -6.97 3.98
N TYR A 163 -3.76 -6.64 3.37
CA TYR A 163 -2.56 -7.42 3.58
C TYR A 163 -1.29 -6.58 3.61
N ASP A 164 -0.32 -7.04 4.39
CA ASP A 164 1.07 -6.59 4.30
C ASP A 164 1.89 -7.70 3.67
N GLU A 165 2.65 -7.35 2.64
CA GLU A 165 3.60 -8.25 2.00
C GLU A 165 5.05 -7.86 2.32
N THR A 166 5.88 -8.89 2.46
CA THR A 166 7.31 -8.77 2.70
C THR A 166 8.04 -9.79 1.87
N TRP A 167 9.08 -9.38 1.14
CA TRP A 167 9.92 -10.30 0.38
C TRP A 167 11.40 -10.03 0.57
N GLU A 168 12.18 -11.11 0.48
CA GLU A 168 13.62 -11.06 0.51
C GLU A 168 14.17 -10.68 -0.86
N ILE A 169 15.07 -9.70 -0.83
CA ILE A 169 15.80 -9.19 -1.99
C ILE A 169 17.27 -9.53 -1.77
N ARG A 170 17.90 -10.17 -2.75
CA ARG A 170 19.35 -10.33 -2.77
C ARG A 170 20.00 -9.53 -3.88
N SER A 171 21.17 -8.96 -3.61
CA SER A 171 22.00 -8.36 -4.65
C SER A 171 22.50 -9.46 -5.60
N THR A 172 22.66 -9.12 -6.87
CA THR A 172 23.23 -10.06 -7.86
C THR A 172 24.72 -10.26 -7.62
N PHE A 173 25.43 -9.18 -7.28
CA PHE A 173 26.84 -9.23 -6.90
C PHE A 173 27.00 -8.92 -5.42
N PHE A 174 27.77 -9.75 -4.72
CA PHE A 174 28.15 -9.50 -3.33
C PHE A 174 29.14 -8.33 -3.28
N SER A 175 28.79 -7.26 -2.58
CA SER A 175 29.61 -6.04 -2.50
C SER A 175 30.60 -6.14 -1.34
N ASN A 176 31.89 -6.32 -1.67
CA ASN A 176 33.00 -6.26 -0.72
C ASN A 176 33.58 -4.85 -0.56
N TYR A 177 33.22 -3.93 -1.46
CA TYR A 177 33.81 -2.60 -1.58
C TYR A 177 32.74 -1.51 -1.60
N VAL A 178 33.12 -0.30 -1.19
CA VAL A 178 32.29 0.89 -1.26
C VAL A 178 33.14 2.08 -1.70
N TYR A 179 32.55 2.96 -2.51
CA TYR A 179 33.20 4.20 -2.92
C TYR A 179 32.65 5.37 -2.09
N GLU A 180 33.51 5.98 -1.29
CA GLU A 180 33.19 7.08 -0.39
C GLU A 180 34.36 8.06 -0.32
N ASN A 181 34.07 9.37 -0.21
CA ASN A 181 35.07 10.42 -0.08
C ASN A 181 36.17 10.39 -1.16
N GLY A 182 35.79 10.05 -2.40
CA GLY A 182 36.73 10.03 -3.53
C GLY A 182 37.59 8.77 -3.64
N SER A 183 37.37 7.75 -2.79
CA SER A 183 38.20 6.55 -2.75
C SER A 183 37.37 5.27 -2.59
N VAL A 184 37.90 4.15 -3.07
CA VAL A 184 37.31 2.83 -2.83
C VAL A 184 37.95 2.23 -1.58
N ARG A 185 37.12 1.80 -0.64
CA ARG A 185 37.53 1.06 0.55
C ARG A 185 36.80 -0.27 0.64
N ARG A 186 37.37 -1.23 1.37
CA ARG A 186 36.66 -2.47 1.72
C ARG A 186 35.54 -2.16 2.72
N ARG A 187 34.42 -2.86 2.60
CA ARG A 187 33.32 -2.81 3.57
C ARG A 187 33.68 -3.54 4.87
N VAL A 188 33.18 -3.05 5.99
CA VAL A 188 33.30 -3.69 7.31
C VAL A 188 32.12 -4.64 7.49
N LEU A 189 32.31 -5.91 7.15
CA LEU A 189 31.27 -6.93 7.27
C LEU A 189 31.25 -7.55 8.68
N PRO A 190 30.07 -7.91 9.21
CA PRO A 190 28.75 -7.85 8.56
C PRO A 190 28.02 -6.50 8.70
N ALA A 191 28.59 -5.52 9.40
CA ALA A 191 27.91 -4.25 9.72
C ALA A 191 27.51 -3.43 8.47
N GLU A 192 28.29 -3.52 7.40
CA GLU A 192 28.04 -2.83 6.12
C GLU A 192 27.54 -3.78 5.01
N ASP A 193 27.00 -4.94 5.38
CA ASP A 193 26.40 -5.89 4.42
C ASP A 193 25.13 -5.30 3.78
N VAL A 194 25.11 -5.29 2.46
CA VAL A 194 24.02 -4.77 1.61
C VAL A 194 23.56 -5.82 0.60
N SER A 195 23.89 -7.09 0.85
CA SER A 195 23.59 -8.20 -0.06
C SER A 195 22.20 -8.80 0.18
N VAL A 196 21.63 -8.63 1.37
CA VAL A 196 20.30 -9.16 1.73
C VAL A 196 19.45 -8.05 2.36
N CYS A 197 18.29 -7.80 1.78
CA CYS A 197 17.31 -6.85 2.27
C CYS A 197 15.92 -7.46 2.29
N TRP A 198 15.02 -6.80 3.02
CA TRP A 198 13.59 -7.05 3.00
C TRP A 198 12.86 -5.81 2.53
N ARG A 199 11.94 -5.98 1.58
CA ARG A 199 11.04 -4.92 1.16
C ARG A 199 9.63 -5.23 1.63
N ASN A 200 8.96 -4.20 2.13
CA ASN A 200 7.60 -4.27 2.65
C ASN A 200 6.67 -3.43 1.78
N THR A 201 5.44 -3.87 1.58
CA THR A 201 4.37 -3.10 0.92
C THR A 201 3.03 -3.53 1.50
N SER A 202 2.06 -2.61 1.54
CA SER A 202 0.70 -2.88 2.01
C SER A 202 -0.29 -2.82 0.85
N SER A 203 -1.41 -3.53 0.98
CA SER A 203 -2.50 -3.48 0.02
C SER A 203 -3.07 -2.07 -0.11
N THR A 204 -3.22 -1.58 -1.34
CA THR A 204 -3.85 -0.28 -1.63
C THR A 204 -5.29 -0.43 -2.11
N ARG A 205 -5.70 -1.65 -2.48
CA ARG A 205 -7.03 -1.95 -3.02
C ARG A 205 -8.02 -2.23 -1.91
N ILE A 206 -9.26 -1.77 -2.10
CA ILE A 206 -10.40 -2.02 -1.23
C ILE A 206 -10.94 -3.42 -1.57
N MET A 207 -10.57 -4.40 -0.75
CA MET A 207 -10.96 -5.80 -0.92
C MET A 207 -12.17 -6.12 -0.06
N LEU A 208 -13.31 -6.42 -0.71
CA LEU A 208 -14.60 -6.65 -0.07
C LEU A 208 -15.26 -7.91 -0.63
N SER A 209 -15.94 -8.68 0.22
CA SER A 209 -16.90 -9.67 -0.23
C SER A 209 -18.08 -9.78 0.73
N SER A 210 -19.18 -10.27 0.18
CA SER A 210 -20.41 -10.52 0.92
C SER A 210 -20.89 -11.93 0.70
N THR A 211 -21.35 -12.56 1.78
CA THR A 211 -22.03 -13.86 1.80
C THR A 211 -23.54 -13.69 2.02
N ALA A 212 -24.05 -12.45 2.00
CA ALA A 212 -25.46 -12.15 2.27
C ALA A 212 -26.45 -12.78 1.26
N ARG A 213 -25.95 -13.16 0.08
CA ARG A 213 -26.72 -13.86 -0.98
C ARG A 213 -26.39 -15.35 -1.07
N LEU A 214 -25.61 -15.87 -0.13
CA LEU A 214 -25.22 -17.27 -0.07
C LEU A 214 -25.99 -17.96 1.08
N GLU A 215 -26.32 -19.24 0.89
CA GLU A 215 -26.97 -20.05 1.91
C GLU A 215 -26.06 -20.22 3.13
N SER A 216 -24.81 -20.60 2.89
CA SER A 216 -23.76 -20.70 3.90
C SER A 216 -22.88 -19.45 3.93
N ASP A 217 -22.45 -19.06 5.12
CA ASP A 217 -21.54 -17.94 5.33
C ASP A 217 -20.08 -18.36 5.08
N VAL A 218 -19.76 -18.57 3.81
CA VAL A 218 -18.47 -19.09 3.38
C VAL A 218 -17.90 -18.21 2.27
N VAL A 219 -16.73 -17.64 2.53
CA VAL A 219 -15.89 -16.98 1.52
C VAL A 219 -14.86 -18.00 1.04
N SER A 220 -15.02 -18.45 -0.20
CA SER A 220 -14.10 -19.41 -0.83
C SER A 220 -13.29 -18.76 -1.95
N LYS A 221 -11.97 -18.94 -1.89
CA LYS A 221 -10.99 -18.47 -2.88
C LYS A 221 -11.17 -17.00 -3.28
N TYR A 222 -11.35 -16.11 -2.31
CA TYR A 222 -11.38 -14.68 -2.60
C TYR A 222 -9.99 -14.20 -3.03
N PRO A 223 -9.82 -13.55 -4.20
CA PRO A 223 -8.51 -13.16 -4.73
C PRO A 223 -7.92 -11.97 -3.97
N LEU A 224 -6.71 -12.14 -3.43
CA LEU A 224 -5.97 -11.08 -2.73
C LEU A 224 -5.05 -10.31 -3.71
N THR A 225 -4.05 -11.02 -4.22
CA THR A 225 -3.01 -10.47 -5.10
C THR A 225 -2.44 -11.56 -5.99
N GLY A 226 -1.70 -11.17 -7.02
CA GLY A 226 -1.01 -12.10 -7.92
C GLY A 226 0.16 -11.44 -8.61
N PHE A 227 1.13 -12.26 -9.02
CA PHE A 227 2.38 -11.82 -9.61
C PHE A 227 2.61 -12.53 -10.95
N PRO A 228 3.02 -11.81 -12.00
CA PRO A 228 3.41 -12.44 -13.25
C PRO A 228 4.69 -13.25 -13.08
N MET A 229 4.95 -14.18 -13.99
CA MET A 229 6.18 -14.98 -13.97
C MET A 229 7.41 -14.05 -14.02
N GLY A 230 8.37 -14.29 -13.11
CA GLY A 230 9.60 -13.52 -13.01
C GLY A 230 9.54 -12.27 -12.14
N ASP A 231 8.39 -11.97 -11.49
CA ASP A 231 8.30 -10.94 -10.45
C ASP A 231 9.32 -11.22 -9.33
N ASP A 232 10.02 -10.19 -8.87
CA ASP A 232 11.14 -10.38 -7.95
C ASP A 232 10.73 -10.87 -6.56
N ARG A 233 9.47 -10.65 -6.17
CA ARG A 233 8.89 -11.02 -4.86
C ARG A 233 9.04 -12.49 -4.49
N LEU A 234 9.06 -13.38 -5.48
CA LEU A 234 9.15 -14.83 -5.27
C LEU A 234 10.54 -15.41 -5.57
N SER A 235 11.54 -14.57 -5.80
CA SER A 235 12.90 -15.02 -6.15
C SER A 235 13.59 -15.81 -5.03
N PHE A 236 13.26 -15.53 -3.77
CA PHE A 236 13.90 -16.15 -2.60
C PHE A 236 12.87 -16.65 -1.60
N ARG A 237 12.20 -15.72 -0.92
CA ARG A 237 11.11 -16.03 0.01
C ARG A 237 10.18 -14.82 0.08
N TYR A 238 8.89 -15.10 0.12
CA TYR A 238 7.78 -14.16 0.16
C TYR A 238 6.95 -14.44 1.41
N SER A 239 6.38 -13.39 2.00
CA SER A 239 5.40 -13.47 3.06
C SER A 239 4.24 -12.53 2.79
N ILE A 240 3.03 -12.99 3.11
CA ILE A 240 1.82 -12.17 3.12
C ILE A 240 1.10 -12.36 4.46
N LEU A 241 0.84 -11.26 5.17
CA LEU A 241 0.00 -11.22 6.36
C LEU A 241 -1.34 -10.63 5.96
N VAL A 242 -2.39 -11.45 6.00
CA VAL A 242 -3.75 -11.03 5.68
C VAL A 242 -4.46 -10.66 6.98
N ARG A 243 -5.10 -9.50 6.97
CA ARG A 243 -6.00 -9.00 8.01
C ARG A 243 -7.43 -9.08 7.52
N GLN A 244 -8.32 -9.60 8.36
CA GLN A 244 -9.74 -9.70 8.08
C GLN A 244 -10.52 -8.85 9.07
N TYR A 245 -11.58 -8.21 8.57
CA TYR A 245 -12.50 -7.41 9.36
C TYR A 245 -13.94 -7.79 9.03
N ALA A 246 -14.76 -8.01 10.05
CA ALA A 246 -16.21 -8.09 9.94
C ALA A 246 -16.81 -6.69 9.80
N LEU A 247 -17.62 -6.49 8.77
CA LEU A 247 -18.29 -5.22 8.52
C LEU A 247 -19.78 -5.28 8.87
N THR A 248 -20.32 -4.13 9.27
CA THR A 248 -21.77 -3.88 9.18
C THR A 248 -22.17 -3.70 7.72
N LYS A 249 -23.47 -3.79 7.43
CA LYS A 249 -23.99 -3.54 6.09
C LYS A 249 -23.61 -2.13 5.61
N ASP A 250 -23.82 -1.12 6.45
CA ASP A 250 -23.56 0.28 6.09
C ASP A 250 -22.06 0.54 5.83
N ALA A 251 -21.18 -0.09 6.62
CA ALA A 251 -19.74 -0.02 6.37
C ALA A 251 -19.36 -0.68 5.04
N TYR A 252 -19.96 -1.82 4.70
CA TYR A 252 -19.74 -2.49 3.42
C TYR A 252 -20.20 -1.62 2.25
N GLU A 253 -21.39 -1.01 2.34
CA GLU A 253 -21.93 -0.13 1.31
C GLU A 253 -21.05 1.12 1.13
N PHE A 254 -20.56 1.71 2.22
CA PHE A 254 -19.60 2.81 2.17
C PHE A 254 -18.32 2.41 1.42
N TYR A 255 -17.68 1.30 1.79
CA TYR A 255 -16.43 0.88 1.13
C TYR A 255 -16.66 0.43 -0.31
N ASP A 256 -17.80 -0.18 -0.63
CA ASP A 256 -18.14 -0.57 -2.00
C ASP A 256 -18.36 0.66 -2.89
N LEU A 257 -19.00 1.71 -2.35
CA LEU A 257 -19.14 2.99 -3.04
C LEU A 257 -17.79 3.68 -3.24
N LEU A 258 -16.96 3.72 -2.19
CA LEU A 258 -15.61 4.28 -2.26
C LEU A 258 -14.78 3.56 -3.32
N ARG A 259 -14.80 2.22 -3.33
CA ARG A 259 -14.12 1.39 -4.32
C ARG A 259 -14.59 1.70 -5.75
N LYS A 260 -15.90 1.80 -5.99
CA LYS A 260 -16.45 2.14 -7.32
C LYS A 260 -16.00 3.51 -7.79
N ASN A 261 -15.84 4.47 -6.87
CA ASN A 261 -15.41 5.83 -7.19
C ASN A 261 -13.89 5.95 -7.40
N THR A 262 -13.07 5.15 -6.73
CA THR A 262 -11.60 5.31 -6.74
C THR A 262 -10.85 4.29 -7.58
N GLU A 263 -11.43 3.09 -7.80
CA GLU A 263 -10.76 1.99 -8.52
C GLU A 263 -11.32 1.74 -9.93
N SER A 264 -12.38 2.44 -10.34
CA SER A 264 -12.81 2.40 -11.74
C SER A 264 -11.78 3.10 -12.62
N ILE A 265 -11.24 2.37 -13.59
CA ILE A 265 -10.38 2.91 -14.65
C ILE A 265 -11.30 3.71 -15.59
N GLY A 266 -11.49 4.99 -15.24
CA GLY A 266 -12.40 5.92 -15.88
C GLY A 266 -12.50 5.76 -17.40
N THR A 267 -13.69 5.46 -17.90
CA THR A 267 -14.08 5.66 -19.31
C THR A 267 -15.01 6.85 -19.44
N ILE A 268 -15.16 7.40 -20.65
CA ILE A 268 -16.11 8.51 -20.91
C ILE A 268 -17.58 8.13 -20.69
N PHE A 269 -17.87 6.84 -20.49
CA PHE A 269 -19.20 6.30 -20.22
C PHE A 269 -19.35 5.79 -18.79
N ASP A 270 -18.33 5.97 -17.94
CA ASP A 270 -18.43 5.57 -16.55
C ASP A 270 -19.43 6.46 -15.83
N ALA A 271 -20.17 5.87 -14.89
CA ALA A 271 -21.07 6.62 -14.03
C ALA A 271 -20.27 7.72 -13.31
N GLN A 272 -20.84 8.92 -13.22
CA GLN A 272 -20.25 10.00 -12.45
C GLN A 272 -20.06 9.55 -10.99
N PRO A 273 -18.91 9.87 -10.35
CA PRO A 273 -18.70 9.54 -8.95
C PRO A 273 -19.86 10.06 -8.10
N SER A 274 -20.46 9.18 -7.31
CA SER A 274 -21.53 9.57 -6.38
C SER A 274 -20.93 10.17 -5.11
N GLU A 275 -21.66 11.06 -4.45
CA GLU A 275 -21.26 11.61 -3.15
C GLU A 275 -21.08 10.48 -2.13
N ILE A 276 -19.89 10.41 -1.51
CA ILE A 276 -19.59 9.43 -0.46
C ILE A 276 -19.89 10.08 0.88
N ARG A 277 -21.01 9.69 1.51
CA ARG A 277 -21.32 10.10 2.87
C ARG A 277 -20.83 9.05 3.87
N GLY A 278 -20.03 9.51 4.83
CA GLY A 278 -19.56 8.72 5.95
C GLY A 278 -20.59 8.57 7.07
N ASN A 279 -20.17 7.97 8.17
CA ASN A 279 -20.95 7.92 9.41
C ASN A 279 -20.50 8.98 10.43
N ILE A 280 -19.95 10.11 9.98
CA ILE A 280 -19.36 11.13 10.86
C ILE A 280 -19.96 12.48 10.53
N THR A 281 -20.31 13.24 11.57
CA THR A 281 -20.92 14.56 11.46
C THR A 281 -20.16 15.57 12.31
N CYS A 282 -20.08 16.81 11.84
CA CYS A 282 -19.62 17.93 12.65
C CYS A 282 -20.78 18.45 13.50
N VAL A 283 -20.65 18.35 14.83
CA VAL A 283 -21.68 18.81 15.77
C VAL A 283 -21.64 20.34 15.90
N SER A 284 -20.47 20.94 15.69
CA SER A 284 -20.29 22.39 15.73
C SER A 284 -20.86 23.10 14.50
N ASP A 285 -20.91 22.43 13.35
CA ASP A 285 -21.41 22.95 12.07
C ASP A 285 -22.00 21.81 11.23
N PRO A 286 -23.32 21.56 11.31
CA PRO A 286 -23.96 20.42 10.62
C PRO A 286 -23.88 20.46 9.09
N GLU A 287 -23.60 21.63 8.50
CA GLU A 287 -23.43 21.78 7.04
C GLU A 287 -21.99 21.49 6.59
N GLU A 288 -21.04 21.35 7.53
CA GLU A 288 -19.67 20.99 7.23
C GLU A 288 -19.58 19.52 6.80
N LEU A 289 -19.12 19.30 5.57
CA LEU A 289 -18.87 17.97 5.06
C LEU A 289 -17.65 17.34 5.75
N VAL A 290 -17.84 16.11 6.22
CA VAL A 290 -16.81 15.26 6.83
C VAL A 290 -16.77 13.95 6.04
N LEU A 291 -15.56 13.48 5.76
CA LEU A 291 -15.35 12.28 4.97
C LEU A 291 -14.80 11.14 5.84
N GLY A 292 -14.93 9.92 5.33
CA GLY A 292 -14.43 8.72 5.98
C GLY A 292 -15.48 7.97 6.79
N PHE A 293 -15.08 6.87 7.39
CA PHE A 293 -15.99 5.98 8.10
C PHE A 293 -15.25 5.30 9.25
N VAL A 294 -15.91 5.19 10.40
CA VAL A 294 -15.43 4.44 11.57
C VAL A 294 -16.21 3.14 11.70
N THR A 295 -15.49 2.03 11.85
CA THR A 295 -16.08 0.70 12.09
C THR A 295 -15.61 0.17 13.44
N ALA A 296 -16.31 -0.84 13.99
CA ALA A 296 -15.87 -1.55 15.19
C ALA A 296 -15.94 -3.05 14.97
N SER A 297 -14.80 -3.73 15.10
CA SER A 297 -14.73 -5.19 14.94
C SER A 297 -13.47 -5.75 15.60
N SER A 298 -13.46 -7.02 15.99
CA SER A 298 -12.20 -7.71 16.30
C SER A 298 -11.35 -7.86 15.03
N LEU A 299 -10.05 -8.07 15.16
CA LEU A 299 -9.14 -8.32 14.05
C LEU A 299 -8.71 -9.78 14.03
N GLU A 300 -8.78 -10.42 12.86
CA GLU A 300 -8.19 -11.74 12.61
C GLU A 300 -7.04 -11.62 11.63
N GLU A 301 -5.92 -12.27 11.94
CA GLU A 301 -4.70 -12.22 11.13
C GLU A 301 -4.19 -13.61 10.80
N LYS A 302 -3.70 -13.80 9.58
CA LYS A 302 -3.02 -15.04 9.18
C LYS A 302 -1.84 -14.72 8.28
N ARG A 303 -0.70 -15.35 8.54
CA ARG A 303 0.51 -15.21 7.74
C ARG A 303 0.77 -16.46 6.93
N LEU A 304 1.10 -16.28 5.66
CA LEU A 304 1.61 -17.31 4.77
C LEU A 304 3.05 -16.95 4.37
N PHE A 305 3.89 -17.97 4.22
CA PHE A 305 5.19 -17.88 3.57
C PHE A 305 5.20 -18.74 2.31
N VAL A 306 5.90 -18.27 1.29
CA VAL A 306 6.19 -19.05 0.07
C VAL A 306 7.67 -18.90 -0.23
N SER A 307 8.38 -20.03 -0.28
CA SER A 307 9.81 -20.08 -0.58
C SER A 307 10.04 -20.40 -2.06
N ALA A 308 11.19 -19.99 -2.60
CA ALA A 308 11.54 -20.25 -4.00
C ALA A 308 11.53 -21.76 -4.35
N SER A 309 11.83 -22.64 -3.38
CA SER A 309 11.75 -24.09 -3.56
C SER A 309 10.33 -24.61 -3.81
N GLU A 310 9.30 -23.88 -3.36
CA GLU A 310 7.89 -24.23 -3.56
C GLU A 310 7.38 -23.77 -4.94
N VAL A 311 8.12 -22.86 -5.60
CA VAL A 311 7.78 -22.30 -6.92
C VAL A 311 8.95 -22.54 -7.89
N PRO A 312 9.19 -23.79 -8.33
CA PRO A 312 10.33 -24.12 -9.18
C PRO A 312 10.32 -23.34 -10.50
N ASP A 313 11.50 -23.09 -11.06
CA ASP A 313 11.67 -22.32 -12.31
C ASP A 313 11.18 -20.86 -12.26
N TRP A 314 10.99 -20.30 -11.05
CA TRP A 314 10.72 -18.88 -10.89
C TRP A 314 11.98 -18.05 -11.13
N ARG A 315 12.24 -17.70 -12.39
CA ARG A 315 13.40 -16.90 -12.78
C ARG A 315 13.02 -15.43 -12.85
N SER A 316 13.41 -14.66 -11.84
CA SER A 316 13.42 -13.21 -11.98
C SER A 316 14.60 -12.80 -12.85
N LEU A 317 14.33 -12.07 -13.92
CA LEU A 317 15.36 -11.53 -14.79
C LEU A 317 15.79 -10.18 -14.21
N GLN A 318 16.99 -10.14 -13.60
CA GLN A 318 17.69 -8.88 -13.37
C GLN A 318 18.77 -8.72 -14.41
N ASP A 319 18.73 -7.58 -15.11
CA ASP A 319 19.80 -7.19 -16.01
C ASP A 319 20.92 -6.54 -15.18
N CYS A 320 22.04 -7.25 -15.04
CA CYS A 320 23.14 -6.85 -14.17
C CYS A 320 24.47 -7.02 -14.89
N ASP A 321 24.75 -6.07 -15.78
CA ASP A 321 26.06 -5.94 -16.40
C ASP A 321 27.11 -5.49 -15.38
N ASN A 322 28.30 -6.06 -15.50
CA ASN A 322 29.46 -5.63 -14.73
C ASN A 322 30.57 -5.11 -15.64
N LYS A 323 31.38 -4.20 -15.08
CA LYS A 323 32.47 -3.54 -15.77
C LYS A 323 33.74 -3.62 -14.93
N THR A 324 34.86 -3.90 -15.60
CA THR A 324 36.19 -3.73 -15.01
C THR A 324 36.59 -2.26 -15.10
N VAL A 325 36.92 -1.66 -13.96
CA VAL A 325 37.25 -0.24 -13.79
C VAL A 325 38.70 -0.14 -13.34
N THR A 326 39.55 0.46 -14.17
CA THR A 326 40.95 0.74 -13.87
C THR A 326 41.08 1.84 -12.80
N LEU A 327 42.21 1.86 -12.09
CA LEU A 327 42.43 2.77 -10.95
C LEU A 327 42.30 4.26 -11.32
N ASP A 328 42.71 4.64 -12.53
CA ASP A 328 42.61 6.01 -13.06
C ASP A 328 41.17 6.43 -13.40
N SER A 329 40.26 5.47 -13.57
CA SER A 329 38.86 5.71 -13.95
C SER A 329 37.88 5.59 -12.77
N VAL A 330 38.37 5.31 -11.56
CA VAL A 330 37.56 5.11 -10.35
C VAL A 330 36.63 6.29 -10.07
N SER A 331 37.16 7.53 -10.12
CA SER A 331 36.38 8.73 -9.83
C SER A 331 35.26 8.97 -10.84
N TYR A 332 35.50 8.64 -12.11
CA TYR A 332 34.50 8.74 -13.16
C TYR A 332 33.37 7.73 -12.95
N TYR A 333 33.69 6.42 -12.91
CA TYR A 333 32.65 5.38 -12.87
C TYR A 333 31.90 5.32 -11.54
N PHE A 334 32.61 5.41 -10.41
CA PHE A 334 32.00 5.26 -9.09
C PHE A 334 31.55 6.58 -8.46
N GLY A 335 32.08 7.71 -8.93
CA GLY A 335 31.66 9.03 -8.46
C GLY A 335 30.48 9.61 -9.22
N ILE A 336 30.51 9.58 -10.56
CA ILE A 336 29.53 10.28 -11.41
C ILE A 336 28.80 9.30 -12.34
N GLY A 337 29.46 8.20 -12.74
CA GLY A 337 29.00 7.28 -13.76
C GLY A 337 27.90 6.30 -13.34
N GLY A 338 27.43 6.35 -12.10
CA GLY A 338 26.31 5.52 -11.61
C GLY A 338 26.65 4.04 -11.35
N TYR A 339 27.93 3.65 -11.40
CA TYR A 339 28.38 2.32 -11.01
C TYR A 339 28.78 2.32 -9.53
N LYS A 340 28.66 1.16 -8.88
CA LYS A 340 29.19 0.92 -7.53
C LYS A 340 30.19 -0.24 -7.56
N PRO A 341 31.34 -0.13 -6.86
CA PRO A 341 32.28 -1.23 -6.77
C PRO A 341 31.69 -2.37 -5.95
N PHE A 342 31.96 -3.61 -6.35
CA PHE A 342 31.58 -4.78 -5.58
C PHE A 342 32.73 -5.76 -5.34
N ASP A 343 33.74 -5.77 -6.22
CA ASP A 343 34.89 -6.67 -6.12
C ASP A 343 36.15 -6.00 -6.66
N ALA A 344 37.33 -6.61 -6.46
CA ALA A 344 38.60 -6.10 -6.93
C ALA A 344 39.47 -7.22 -7.54
N ASN A 345 40.13 -6.92 -8.65
CA ASN A 345 41.17 -7.77 -9.20
C ASN A 345 42.48 -7.44 -8.46
N ILE A 346 42.96 -8.39 -7.67
CA ILE A 346 44.17 -8.25 -6.84
C ILE A 346 45.28 -9.09 -7.44
N ASN A 347 46.45 -8.47 -7.64
CA ASN A 347 47.64 -9.18 -8.07
C ASN A 347 48.09 -10.16 -6.96
N PRO A 348 48.16 -11.47 -7.22
CA PRO A 348 48.44 -12.45 -6.17
C PRO A 348 49.88 -12.38 -5.63
N LEU A 349 50.82 -11.79 -6.38
CA LEU A 349 52.23 -11.68 -5.99
C LEU A 349 52.52 -10.42 -5.16
N THR A 350 51.88 -9.30 -5.52
CA THR A 350 52.12 -8.01 -4.84
C THR A 350 51.04 -7.64 -3.84
N ASN A 351 49.91 -8.36 -3.83
CA ASN A 351 48.71 -8.07 -3.05
C ASN A 351 48.18 -6.64 -3.25
N ARG A 352 48.42 -6.07 -4.44
CA ARG A 352 47.93 -4.74 -4.83
C ARG A 352 46.71 -4.89 -5.72
N VAL A 353 45.76 -3.97 -5.57
CA VAL A 353 44.60 -3.87 -6.45
C VAL A 353 45.06 -3.35 -7.81
N GLU A 354 44.73 -4.06 -8.88
CA GLU A 354 45.01 -3.65 -10.27
C GLU A 354 43.82 -2.95 -10.93
N SER A 355 42.61 -3.40 -10.59
CA SER A 355 41.34 -2.81 -11.04
C SER A 355 40.20 -3.23 -10.10
N TYR A 356 39.09 -2.50 -10.16
CA TYR A 356 37.85 -2.86 -9.48
C TYR A 356 36.85 -3.45 -10.47
N LYS A 357 35.88 -4.21 -9.96
CA LYS A 357 34.67 -4.56 -10.70
C LYS A 357 33.52 -3.73 -10.14
N GLY A 358 32.75 -3.13 -11.04
CA GLY A 358 31.56 -2.37 -10.70
C GLY A 358 30.35 -2.83 -11.50
N SER A 359 29.17 -2.53 -10.98
CA SER A 359 27.88 -2.75 -11.63
C SER A 359 26.93 -1.61 -11.25
N TYR A 360 25.75 -1.56 -11.85
CA TYR A 360 24.68 -0.69 -11.40
C TYR A 360 24.36 -0.88 -9.91
N ASP A 361 23.89 0.18 -9.28
CA ASP A 361 23.61 0.29 -7.86
C ASP A 361 22.64 -0.81 -7.36
N TYR A 362 21.51 -1.00 -8.04
CA TYR A 362 20.50 -2.02 -7.72
C TYR A 362 20.98 -3.48 -7.86
N CYS A 363 22.12 -3.72 -8.50
CA CYS A 363 22.73 -5.05 -8.64
C CYS A 363 23.69 -5.39 -7.51
N VAL A 364 24.22 -4.40 -6.79
CA VAL A 364 25.25 -4.59 -5.75
C VAL A 364 24.78 -4.20 -4.36
N ASP A 365 23.72 -3.41 -4.26
CA ASP A 365 23.18 -2.90 -3.00
C ASP A 365 21.66 -3.03 -3.02
N CYS A 366 21.14 -3.96 -2.23
CA CYS A 366 19.71 -4.26 -2.20
C CYS A 366 18.84 -3.09 -1.67
N ARG A 367 19.46 -2.06 -1.06
CA ARG A 367 18.74 -0.88 -0.54
C ARG A 367 18.27 0.03 -1.68
N ASP A 368 18.99 0.06 -2.81
CA ASP A 368 18.57 0.82 -4.00
C ASP A 368 17.30 0.25 -4.64
N ARG A 369 16.94 -1.00 -4.28
CA ARG A 369 15.65 -1.63 -4.63
C ARG A 369 14.54 -1.35 -3.60
N LYS A 370 14.72 -0.31 -2.76
CA LYS A 370 13.85 0.07 -1.65
C LYS A 370 13.77 -1.00 -0.55
N GLY A 371 14.83 -1.79 -0.40
CA GLY A 371 14.97 -2.79 0.65
C GLY A 371 15.57 -2.21 1.94
N SER A 372 15.22 -2.79 3.08
CA SER A 372 15.85 -2.55 4.38
C SER A 372 16.77 -3.72 4.75
N THR A 373 17.95 -3.44 5.28
CA THR A 373 18.88 -4.46 5.80
C THR A 373 18.46 -5.01 7.17
N THR A 374 17.43 -4.42 7.80
CA THR A 374 16.87 -4.91 9.05
C THR A 374 15.92 -6.07 8.77
N ARG A 375 16.30 -7.27 9.23
CA ARG A 375 15.44 -8.46 9.13
C ARG A 375 14.15 -8.27 9.94
N PRO A 376 12.97 -8.47 9.34
CA PRO A 376 11.70 -8.47 10.08
C PRO A 376 11.69 -9.56 11.16
N SER A 377 11.12 -9.26 12.33
CA SER A 377 11.08 -10.20 13.46
C SER A 377 10.31 -11.50 13.19
N PHE A 378 9.36 -11.46 12.26
CA PHE A 378 8.56 -12.63 11.85
C PHE A 378 9.21 -13.45 10.73
N TRP A 379 10.31 -12.97 10.13
CA TRP A 379 10.97 -13.63 8.99
C TRP A 379 11.72 -14.88 9.41
#